data_AF-V5RVQ0-F1
#
_entry.id   AF-V5RVQ0-F1
#
_cell.length_a   1.000
_cell.length_b   1.000
_cell.length_c   1.000
_cell.angle_alpha   90.00
_cell.angle_beta   90.00
_cell.angle_gamma   90.00
#
_symmetry.space_group_name_H-M   'P 1'
#
loop_
_entity.id
_entity.type
_entity.pdbx_description
1 polymer ?
#
loop_
_entity_poly.entity_id
_entity_poly.type
_entity_poly.pdbx_seq_one_letter_code
_entity_poly.pdbx_strand_id
1 'polypeptide(L)'
;MANKKDDYMATNSQVMLATTKPYIAGAKIQLERYLEAQRIMKTHKMVLGGGIDKCTYELSALLEHLDSIEVQLRNRGISLPAGEIIRQFRNHLRHDSRGEEDRSNGRRGQAIGLNDKLLVQIVFTDSGVKMGSNELTAKQIDTYITTAETIMWAMVLGGKLDIDGETVTVYQQSTDITNKNSPEV
;
A
#
# COMPACT_ATOMS: atom_id res chain seq x y z
N MET A 1 30.12 -10.32 10.44
CA MET A 1 28.68 -10.07 10.71
C MET A 1 28.49 -8.57 10.78
N ALA A 2 27.83 -7.97 9.79
CA ALA A 2 27.56 -6.53 9.82
C ALA A 2 26.41 -6.27 10.80
N ASN A 3 26.66 -5.48 11.84
CA ASN A 3 25.61 -4.86 12.65
C ASN A 3 24.72 -4.07 11.67
N LYS A 4 23.52 -4.59 11.37
CA LYS A 4 22.47 -3.75 10.79
C LYS A 4 22.24 -2.65 11.81
N LYS A 5 22.60 -1.41 11.46
CA LYS A 5 22.12 -0.23 12.19
C LYS A 5 20.63 -0.44 12.39
N ASP A 6 20.19 -0.47 13.64
CA ASP A 6 18.78 -0.42 13.99
C ASP A 6 18.17 0.74 13.23
N ASP A 7 17.39 0.43 12.20
CA ASP A 7 16.67 1.45 11.46
C ASP A 7 15.68 2.05 12.47
N TYR A 8 15.96 3.28 12.91
CA TYR A 8 15.21 3.97 13.94
C TYR A 8 13.70 4.01 13.63
N MET A 9 13.35 4.04 12.34
CA MET A 9 11.96 3.93 11.85
C MET A 9 11.37 2.52 12.07
N ALA A 10 12.20 1.49 11.92
CA ALA A 10 11.85 0.09 12.12
C ALA A 10 11.89 -0.36 13.59
N THR A 11 12.31 0.50 14.53
CA THR A 11 12.24 0.22 15.97
C THR A 11 11.22 1.11 16.69
N ASN A 12 11.07 2.39 16.32
CA ASN A 12 10.12 3.30 16.98
C ASN A 12 8.71 3.35 16.34
N SER A 13 7.71 2.76 17.00
CA SER A 13 6.32 2.71 16.52
C SER A 13 5.66 4.08 16.36
N GLN A 14 6.01 5.07 17.20
CA GLN A 14 5.44 6.42 17.12
C GLN A 14 5.91 7.14 15.86
N VAL A 15 7.19 6.99 15.52
CA VAL A 15 7.77 7.61 14.34
C VAL A 15 7.24 6.94 13.07
N MET A 16 7.08 5.62 13.07
CA MET A 16 6.40 4.90 12.00
C MET A 16 4.96 5.42 11.80
N LEU A 17 4.16 5.52 12.87
CA LEU A 17 2.79 6.05 12.76
C LEU A 17 2.81 7.49 12.23
N ALA A 18 3.67 8.36 12.76
CA ALA A 18 3.76 9.76 12.33
C ALA A 18 4.09 9.91 10.83
N THR A 19 4.97 9.05 10.32
CA THR A 19 5.38 9.07 8.90
C THR A 19 4.38 8.36 7.98
N THR A 20 3.67 7.34 8.48
CA THR A 20 2.74 6.54 7.67
C THR A 20 1.32 7.09 7.65
N LYS A 21 0.90 7.78 8.71
CA LYS A 21 -0.45 8.35 8.85
C LYS A 21 -0.88 9.24 7.67
N PRO A 22 -0.02 10.12 7.10
CA PRO A 22 -0.36 10.86 5.89
C PRO A 22 -0.69 9.96 4.70
N TYR A 23 -0.01 8.82 4.55
CA TYR A 23 -0.27 7.86 3.48
C TYR A 23 -1.57 7.09 3.70
N ILE A 24 -1.94 6.78 4.95
CA ILE A 24 -3.26 6.20 5.27
C ILE A 24 -4.37 7.17 4.89
N ALA A 25 -4.27 8.43 5.33
CA ALA A 25 -5.24 9.46 5.01
C ALA A 25 -5.33 9.70 3.49
N GLY A 26 -4.17 9.77 2.82
CA GLY A 26 -4.07 9.85 1.38
C GLY A 26 -4.75 8.68 0.68
N ALA A 27 -4.48 7.43 1.09
CA ALA A 27 -5.07 6.24 0.51
C ALA A 27 -6.61 6.24 0.60
N LYS A 28 -7.19 6.67 1.72
CA LYS A 28 -8.66 6.77 1.88
C LYS A 28 -9.27 7.75 0.88
N ILE A 29 -8.75 8.98 0.82
CA ILE A 29 -9.20 10.02 -0.11
C ILE A 29 -9.01 9.54 -1.56
N GLN A 30 -7.89 8.89 -1.83
CA GLN A 30 -7.52 8.46 -3.16
C GLN A 30 -8.36 7.27 -3.65
N LEU A 31 -8.80 6.39 -2.74
CA LEU A 31 -9.78 5.34 -3.03
C LEU A 31 -11.13 5.94 -3.42
N GLU A 32 -11.62 6.94 -2.69
CA GLU A 32 -12.87 7.65 -3.04
C GLU A 32 -12.77 8.30 -4.43
N ARG A 33 -11.67 9.00 -4.70
CA ARG A 33 -11.41 9.64 -6.01
C ARG A 33 -11.34 8.62 -7.14
N TYR A 34 -10.68 7.49 -6.90
CA TYR A 34 -10.61 6.41 -7.86
C TYR A 34 -12.01 5.86 -8.18
N LEU A 35 -12.82 5.55 -7.16
CA LEU A 35 -14.18 5.07 -7.34
C LEU A 35 -15.07 6.08 -8.09
N GLU A 36 -14.91 7.37 -7.80
CA GLU A 36 -15.62 8.42 -8.54
C GLU A 36 -15.17 8.50 -10.00
N ALA A 37 -13.86 8.38 -10.26
CA ALA A 37 -13.34 8.30 -11.63
C ALA A 37 -13.94 7.12 -12.40
N GLN A 38 -14.04 5.94 -11.75
CA GLN A 38 -14.68 4.77 -12.34
C GLN A 38 -16.17 5.03 -12.65
N ARG A 39 -16.90 5.67 -11.75
CA ARG A 39 -18.32 6.03 -11.95
C ARG A 39 -18.49 6.97 -13.14
N ILE A 40 -17.66 8.00 -13.24
CA ILE A 40 -17.69 8.97 -14.34
C ILE A 40 -17.38 8.26 -15.67
N MET A 41 -16.33 7.43 -15.70
CA MET A 41 -15.91 6.68 -16.89
C MET A 41 -17.05 5.82 -17.45
N LYS A 42 -17.81 5.14 -16.59
CA LYS A 42 -18.97 4.33 -17.00
C LYS A 42 -20.13 5.17 -17.54
N THR A 43 -20.40 6.30 -16.90
CA THR A 43 -21.57 7.14 -17.19
C THR A 43 -21.36 7.98 -18.45
N HIS A 44 -20.12 8.39 -18.72
CA HIS A 44 -19.76 9.31 -19.79
C HIS A 44 -18.78 8.68 -20.78
N LYS A 45 -19.15 7.53 -21.37
CA LYS A 45 -18.33 6.75 -22.32
C LYS A 45 -17.76 7.56 -23.51
N MET A 46 -18.30 8.74 -23.81
CA MET A 46 -17.91 9.62 -24.92
C MET A 46 -16.99 10.79 -24.55
N VAL A 47 -16.62 10.98 -23.28
CA VAL A 47 -15.58 11.97 -22.94
C VAL A 47 -14.21 11.32 -23.21
N LEU A 48 -13.85 11.35 -24.50
CA LEU A 48 -12.61 10.89 -25.11
C LEU A 48 -11.38 11.18 -24.21
N GLY A 49 -10.61 10.13 -23.88
CA GLY A 49 -9.35 10.20 -23.13
C GLY A 49 -9.49 10.36 -21.61
N GLY A 50 -10.26 11.36 -21.16
CA GLY A 50 -10.22 11.82 -19.77
C GLY A 50 -10.69 10.81 -18.70
N GLY A 51 -11.61 9.89 -19.02
CA GLY A 51 -12.11 8.92 -18.05
C GLY A 51 -11.10 7.83 -17.70
N ILE A 52 -10.45 7.25 -18.70
CA ILE A 52 -9.41 6.22 -18.52
C ILE A 52 -8.14 6.86 -17.94
N ASP A 53 -7.76 8.04 -18.42
CA ASP A 53 -6.59 8.76 -17.91
C ASP A 53 -6.79 9.13 -16.44
N LYS A 54 -7.99 9.59 -16.06
CA LYS A 54 -8.32 9.86 -14.67
C LYS A 54 -8.32 8.58 -13.83
N CYS A 55 -8.96 7.50 -14.27
CA CYS A 55 -8.90 6.22 -13.56
C CYS A 55 -7.45 5.75 -13.34
N THR A 56 -6.61 5.87 -14.36
CA THR A 56 -5.19 5.48 -14.32
C THR A 56 -4.39 6.37 -13.37
N TYR A 57 -4.57 7.68 -13.45
CA TYR A 57 -3.94 8.65 -12.56
C TYR A 57 -4.34 8.40 -11.10
N GLU A 58 -5.63 8.30 -10.83
CA GLU A 58 -6.14 8.13 -9.47
C GLU A 58 -5.73 6.76 -8.90
N LEU A 59 -5.70 5.71 -9.72
CA LEU A 59 -5.19 4.40 -9.33
C LEU A 59 -3.69 4.41 -9.04
N SER A 60 -2.90 5.07 -9.89
CA SER A 60 -1.45 5.18 -9.69
C SER A 60 -1.14 5.88 -8.36
N ALA A 61 -1.83 6.99 -8.06
CA ALA A 61 -1.67 7.69 -6.79
C ALA A 61 -2.10 6.81 -5.59
N LEU A 62 -3.20 6.07 -5.72
CA LEU A 62 -3.67 5.15 -4.68
C LEU A 62 -2.60 4.10 -4.36
N LEU A 63 -2.04 3.48 -5.39
CA LEU A 63 -1.04 2.43 -5.25
C LEU A 63 0.28 2.95 -4.65
N GLU A 64 0.66 4.21 -4.86
CA GLU A 64 1.81 4.81 -4.17
C GLU A 64 1.58 4.96 -2.66
N HIS A 65 0.38 5.38 -2.26
CA HIS A 65 0.03 5.45 -0.84
C HIS A 65 0.04 4.05 -0.21
N LEU A 66 -0.54 3.06 -0.90
CA LEU A 66 -0.59 1.68 -0.40
C LEU A 66 0.80 1.02 -0.34
N ASP A 67 1.67 1.25 -1.32
CA ASP A 67 3.07 0.77 -1.32
C ASP A 67 3.86 1.40 -0.16
N SER A 68 3.64 2.68 0.11
CA SER A 68 4.27 3.36 1.25
C SER A 68 3.83 2.75 2.59
N ILE A 69 2.56 2.36 2.73
CA ILE A 69 2.03 1.64 3.90
C ILE A 69 2.65 0.24 3.98
N GLU A 70 2.69 -0.51 2.86
CA GLU A 70 3.24 -1.86 2.77
C GLU A 70 4.71 -1.91 3.20
N VAL A 71 5.53 -0.97 2.72
CA VAL A 71 6.96 -0.90 3.07
C VAL A 71 7.14 -0.78 4.58
N GLN A 72 6.33 0.05 5.25
CA GLN A 72 6.45 0.27 6.69
C GLN A 72 6.04 -0.98 7.48
N LEU A 73 4.99 -1.67 7.07
CA LEU A 73 4.56 -2.94 7.68
C LEU A 73 5.61 -4.05 7.44
N ARG A 74 6.12 -4.18 6.21
CA ARG A 74 7.13 -5.19 5.86
C ARG A 74 8.45 -4.97 6.60
N ASN A 75 8.86 -3.72 6.80
CA ASN A 75 10.05 -3.39 7.61
C ASN A 75 9.92 -3.87 9.06
N ARG A 76 8.68 -4.12 9.54
CA ARG A 76 8.36 -4.72 10.84
C ARG A 76 8.08 -6.23 10.78
N GLY A 77 8.26 -6.85 9.61
CA GLY A 77 7.93 -8.26 9.40
C GLY A 77 6.43 -8.55 9.31
N ILE A 78 5.59 -7.52 9.15
CA ILE A 78 4.14 -7.67 9.03
C ILE A 78 3.78 -7.74 7.55
N SER A 79 3.12 -8.81 7.15
CA SER A 79 2.62 -9.01 5.79
C SER A 79 1.11 -9.09 5.81
N LEU A 80 0.44 -8.18 5.09
CA LEU A 80 -1.01 -8.19 4.94
C LEU A 80 -1.43 -8.88 3.65
N PRO A 81 -2.62 -9.54 3.63
CA PRO A 81 -3.24 -9.99 2.39
C PRO A 81 -3.31 -8.84 1.37
N ALA A 82 -3.08 -9.11 0.09
CA ALA A 82 -3.00 -8.14 -1.01
C ALA A 82 -1.77 -7.20 -1.05
N GLY A 83 -0.89 -7.18 -0.04
CA GLY A 83 0.31 -6.31 -0.06
C GLY A 83 1.24 -6.57 -1.25
N GLU A 84 1.51 -7.84 -1.56
CA GLU A 84 2.31 -8.22 -2.72
C GLU A 84 1.64 -7.84 -4.05
N ILE A 85 0.32 -8.01 -4.16
CA ILE A 85 -0.45 -7.64 -5.36
C ILE A 85 -0.40 -6.13 -5.59
N ILE A 86 -0.57 -5.32 -4.52
CA ILE A 86 -0.47 -3.86 -4.57
C ILE A 86 0.89 -3.43 -5.15
N ARG A 87 1.98 -3.99 -4.61
CA ARG A 87 3.35 -3.68 -5.06
C ARG A 87 3.56 -4.05 -6.52
N GLN A 88 3.06 -5.21 -6.93
CA GLN A 88 3.12 -5.67 -8.33
C GLN A 88 2.34 -4.74 -9.26
N PHE A 89 1.11 -4.38 -8.91
CA PHE A 89 0.26 -3.46 -9.68
C PHE A 89 0.90 -2.08 -9.82
N ARG A 90 1.45 -1.55 -8.72
CA ARG A 90 2.16 -0.26 -8.69
C ARG A 90 3.35 -0.26 -9.62
N ASN A 91 4.21 -1.28 -9.50
CA ASN A 91 5.40 -1.39 -10.34
C ASN A 91 5.02 -1.55 -11.81
N HIS A 92 4.00 -2.35 -12.11
CA HIS A 92 3.53 -2.54 -13.47
C HIS A 92 3.09 -1.21 -14.12
N LEU A 93 2.24 -0.42 -13.45
CA LEU A 93 1.82 0.90 -13.92
C LEU A 93 2.98 1.89 -14.15
N ARG A 94 4.00 1.88 -13.28
CA ARG A 94 5.17 2.78 -13.41
C ARG A 94 6.15 2.39 -14.50
N HIS A 95 6.22 1.11 -14.84
CA HIS A 95 7.19 0.61 -15.83
C HIS A 95 6.61 0.60 -17.24
N ASP A 96 5.31 0.34 -17.42
CA ASP A 96 4.66 0.44 -18.74
C ASP A 96 4.58 1.89 -19.25
N SER A 97 4.53 2.89 -18.36
CA SER A 97 4.56 4.30 -18.73
C SER A 97 5.92 4.80 -19.24
N ARG A 98 6.98 3.99 -19.13
CA ARG A 98 8.36 4.41 -19.49
C ARG A 98 8.91 3.79 -20.78
N GLY A 99 8.19 2.87 -21.43
CA GLY A 99 8.57 2.34 -22.74
C GLY A 99 9.93 1.64 -22.79
N GLU A 100 10.49 1.23 -21.64
CA GLU A 100 11.79 0.59 -21.59
C GLU A 100 11.68 -0.89 -21.97
N GLU A 101 12.55 -1.34 -22.90
CA GLU A 101 12.81 -2.75 -23.19
C GLU A 101 13.51 -3.43 -22.01
N ASP A 102 12.85 -3.50 -20.85
CA ASP A 102 13.40 -4.21 -19.71
C ASP A 102 13.02 -5.70 -19.80
N ARG A 103 14.04 -6.56 -19.94
CA ARG A 103 13.91 -8.04 -19.88
C ARG A 103 13.26 -8.51 -18.56
N SER A 104 13.18 -7.66 -17.54
CA SER A 104 12.43 -7.94 -16.29
C SER A 104 10.90 -7.85 -16.44
N ASN A 105 10.38 -7.28 -17.53
CA ASN A 105 8.93 -7.19 -17.80
C ASN A 105 8.27 -8.56 -17.92
N GLY A 106 8.93 -9.55 -18.54
CA GLY A 106 8.36 -10.90 -18.69
C GLY A 106 8.08 -11.60 -17.36
N ARG A 107 9.01 -11.55 -16.41
CA ARG A 107 8.83 -12.21 -15.09
C ARG A 107 7.76 -11.52 -14.23
N ARG A 108 7.68 -10.18 -14.29
CA ARG A 108 6.67 -9.40 -13.54
C ARG A 108 5.28 -9.56 -14.14
N GLY A 109 5.18 -9.49 -15.47
CA GLY A 109 3.94 -9.74 -16.18
C GLY A 109 3.38 -11.13 -15.88
N GLN A 110 4.23 -12.16 -15.90
CA GLN A 110 3.83 -13.51 -15.49
C GLN A 110 3.35 -13.59 -14.04
N ALA A 111 3.96 -12.87 -13.10
CA ALA A 111 3.51 -12.85 -11.70
C ALA A 111 2.09 -12.28 -11.52
N ILE A 112 1.65 -11.42 -12.43
CA ILE A 112 0.27 -10.92 -12.51
C ILE A 112 -0.57 -11.59 -13.59
N GLY A 113 -0.08 -12.66 -14.22
CA GLY A 113 -0.79 -13.44 -15.24
C GLY A 113 -1.01 -12.70 -16.56
N LEU A 114 -0.18 -11.71 -16.88
CA LEU A 114 -0.17 -11.06 -18.19
C LEU A 114 0.44 -11.96 -19.27
N ASN A 115 -0.09 -11.84 -20.48
CA ASN A 115 0.49 -12.44 -21.66
C ASN A 115 1.69 -11.59 -22.13
N ASP A 116 2.84 -12.22 -22.38
CA ASP A 116 4.09 -11.57 -22.81
C ASP A 116 3.94 -10.66 -24.06
N LYS A 117 2.84 -10.80 -24.81
CA LYS A 117 2.50 -9.96 -25.99
C LYS A 117 1.60 -8.75 -25.70
N LEU A 118 1.02 -8.66 -24.51
CA LEU A 118 0.10 -7.61 -24.07
C LEU A 118 0.59 -7.08 -22.73
N LEU A 119 1.60 -6.20 -22.78
CA LEU A 119 2.15 -5.62 -21.56
C LEU A 119 1.08 -4.80 -20.82
N VAL A 120 0.12 -4.16 -21.50
CA VAL A 120 -0.86 -3.28 -20.84
C VAL A 120 -2.28 -3.88 -20.83
N GLN A 121 -2.56 -4.92 -20.03
CA GLN A 121 -3.95 -5.35 -19.79
C GLN A 121 -4.45 -4.88 -18.42
N ILE A 122 -4.84 -3.60 -18.36
CA ILE A 122 -5.53 -3.02 -17.20
C ILE A 122 -7.01 -2.91 -17.52
N VAL A 123 -7.84 -3.58 -16.71
CA VAL A 123 -9.31 -3.52 -16.84
C VAL A 123 -9.87 -2.91 -15.58
N PHE A 124 -10.45 -1.72 -15.71
CA PHE A 124 -11.19 -1.07 -14.63
C PHE A 124 -12.57 -1.74 -14.50
N THR A 125 -12.81 -2.42 -13.38
CA THR A 125 -14.05 -3.16 -13.12
C THR A 125 -14.99 -2.36 -12.21
N ASP A 126 -16.21 -2.86 -12.04
CA ASP A 126 -17.24 -2.19 -11.24
C ASP A 126 -16.89 -2.01 -9.77
N SER A 127 -16.00 -2.86 -9.27
CA SER A 127 -15.66 -2.97 -7.86
C SER A 127 -14.16 -2.92 -7.63
N GLY A 128 -13.33 -2.55 -8.62
CA GLY A 128 -11.88 -2.63 -8.50
C GLY A 128 -11.09 -2.45 -9.79
N VAL A 129 -9.89 -3.01 -9.81
CA VAL A 129 -9.03 -3.06 -11.00
C VAL A 129 -8.51 -4.48 -11.20
N LYS A 130 -8.46 -4.90 -12.46
CA LYS A 130 -7.77 -6.11 -12.89
C LYS A 130 -6.52 -5.75 -13.66
N MET A 131 -5.44 -6.46 -13.38
CA MET A 131 -4.21 -6.45 -14.19
C MET A 131 -3.83 -7.90 -14.44
N GLY A 132 -3.87 -8.32 -15.71
CA GLY A 132 -3.74 -9.72 -16.09
C GLY A 132 -4.82 -10.60 -15.45
N SER A 133 -4.41 -11.67 -14.75
CA SER A 133 -5.32 -12.59 -14.06
C SER A 133 -5.70 -12.14 -12.64
N ASN A 134 -5.00 -11.14 -12.10
CA ASN A 134 -5.21 -10.68 -10.74
C ASN A 134 -6.25 -9.56 -10.67
N GLU A 135 -7.01 -9.55 -9.58
CA GLU A 135 -8.00 -8.52 -9.27
C GLU A 135 -7.71 -7.93 -7.90
N LEU A 136 -7.77 -6.60 -7.81
CA LEU A 136 -7.75 -5.85 -6.57
C LEU A 136 -9.05 -5.07 -6.46
N THR A 137 -9.94 -5.54 -5.58
CA THR A 137 -11.24 -4.91 -5.33
C THR A 137 -11.13 -3.74 -4.36
N ALA A 138 -12.02 -2.76 -4.48
CA ALA A 138 -12.16 -1.64 -3.56
C ALA A 138 -12.37 -2.12 -2.12
N LYS A 139 -13.12 -3.21 -1.91
CA LYS A 139 -13.29 -3.83 -0.60
C LYS A 139 -11.96 -4.35 -0.04
N GLN A 140 -11.15 -5.01 -0.85
CA GLN A 140 -9.81 -5.47 -0.43
C GLN A 140 -8.91 -4.29 -0.10
N ILE A 141 -8.94 -3.22 -0.89
CA ILE A 141 -8.15 -2.00 -0.62
C ILE A 141 -8.61 -1.32 0.68
N ASP A 142 -9.91 -1.13 0.87
CA ASP A 142 -10.46 -0.53 2.08
C ASP A 142 -10.13 -1.36 3.34
N THR A 143 -10.27 -2.69 3.23
CA THR A 143 -9.86 -3.62 4.30
C THR A 143 -8.37 -3.49 4.58
N TYR A 144 -7.53 -3.45 3.55
CA TYR A 144 -6.08 -3.29 3.70
C TYR A 144 -5.72 -1.99 4.46
N ILE A 145 -6.31 -0.86 4.05
CA ILE A 145 -6.09 0.45 4.69
C ILE A 145 -6.51 0.42 6.15
N THR A 146 -7.71 -0.11 6.44
CA THR A 146 -8.27 -0.16 7.79
C THR A 146 -7.47 -1.08 8.71
N THR A 147 -7.08 -2.26 8.23
CA THR A 147 -6.26 -3.21 8.98
C THR A 147 -4.87 -2.64 9.25
N ALA A 148 -4.23 -2.02 8.25
CA ALA A 148 -2.94 -1.37 8.42
C ALA A 148 -2.98 -0.25 9.47
N GLU A 149 -3.99 0.61 9.42
CA GLU A 149 -4.18 1.68 10.42
C GLU A 149 -4.39 1.11 11.82
N THR A 150 -5.19 0.06 11.96
CA THR A 150 -5.47 -0.60 13.23
C THR A 150 -4.20 -1.19 13.84
N ILE A 151 -3.39 -1.87 13.02
CA ILE A 151 -2.09 -2.42 13.43
C ILE A 151 -1.18 -1.31 13.97
N MET A 152 -1.03 -0.22 13.22
CA MET A 152 -0.15 0.88 13.61
C MET A 152 -0.59 1.55 14.91
N TRP A 153 -1.90 1.70 15.14
CA TRP A 153 -2.41 2.21 16.41
C TRP A 153 -2.12 1.27 17.58
N ALA A 154 -2.32 -0.04 17.42
CA ALA A 154 -1.99 -1.01 18.47
C ALA A 154 -0.48 -1.06 18.77
N MET A 155 0.37 -0.85 17.75
CA MET A 155 1.81 -0.70 17.95
C MET A 155 2.20 0.52 18.79
N VAL A 156 1.43 1.60 18.73
CA VAL A 156 1.70 2.83 19.48
C VAL A 156 1.09 2.80 20.88
N LEU A 157 -0.14 2.32 21.01
CA LEU A 157 -0.90 2.35 22.26
C LEU A 157 -0.60 1.14 23.16
N GLY A 158 -0.03 0.07 22.59
CA GLY A 158 -0.05 -1.24 23.20
C GLY A 158 -1.47 -1.83 23.15
N GLY A 159 -1.59 -3.13 22.90
CA GLY A 159 -2.92 -3.75 22.81
C GLY A 159 -2.91 -5.15 22.20
N LYS A 160 -4.09 -5.75 22.13
CA LYS A 160 -4.32 -7.01 21.42
C LYS A 160 -5.05 -6.71 20.12
N LEU A 161 -4.56 -7.26 19.02
CA LEU A 161 -5.16 -7.20 17.70
C LEU A 161 -5.66 -8.59 17.35
N ASP A 162 -6.87 -8.71 16.81
CA ASP A 162 -7.31 -9.95 16.15
C ASP A 162 -7.18 -9.75 14.64
N ILE A 163 -6.29 -10.52 14.01
CA ILE A 163 -6.04 -10.50 12.56
C ILE A 163 -6.31 -11.91 12.04
N ASP A 164 -7.30 -12.06 11.15
CA ASP A 164 -7.65 -13.35 10.52
C ASP A 164 -7.90 -14.52 11.51
N GLY A 165 -8.37 -14.20 12.72
CA GLY A 165 -8.64 -15.18 13.78
C GLY A 165 -7.47 -15.45 14.73
N GLU A 166 -6.33 -14.79 14.54
CA GLU A 166 -5.19 -14.84 15.45
C GLU A 166 -5.09 -13.58 16.33
N THR A 167 -5.02 -13.77 17.65
CA THR A 167 -4.79 -12.67 18.60
C THR A 167 -3.30 -12.35 18.71
N VAL A 168 -2.88 -11.23 18.11
CA VAL A 168 -1.53 -10.68 18.22
C VAL A 168 -1.48 -9.66 19.36
N THR A 169 -0.67 -9.95 20.39
CA THR A 169 -0.42 -8.98 21.48
C THR A 169 0.77 -8.10 21.12
N VAL A 170 0.55 -6.80 21.05
CA VAL A 170 1.58 -5.81 20.75
C VAL A 170 1.92 -5.06 22.04
N TYR A 171 3.15 -5.25 22.52
CA TYR A 171 3.67 -4.54 23.69
C TYR A 171 4.20 -3.18 23.25
N GLN A 172 3.83 -2.13 24.00
CA GLN A 172 4.46 -0.83 23.86
C GLN A 172 5.94 -0.99 24.19
N GLN A 173 6.85 -0.73 23.24
CA GLN A 173 8.25 -0.57 23.61
C GLN A 173 8.34 0.68 24.47
N SER A 174 8.47 0.49 25.78
CA SER A 174 8.79 1.57 26.71
C SER A 174 10.14 2.12 26.32
N THR A 175 10.16 3.28 25.66
CA THR A 175 11.36 4.12 25.66
C THR A 175 11.55 4.61 27.08
N ASP A 176 12.43 3.96 27.84
CA ASP A 176 12.99 4.56 29.05
C ASP A 176 13.70 5.85 28.63
N ILE A 177 13.02 6.98 28.84
CA ILE A 177 13.66 8.29 28.78
C ILE A 177 14.49 8.40 30.05
N THR A 178 15.71 7.86 30.04
CA THR A 178 16.72 8.26 31.02
C THR A 178 17.09 9.71 30.73
N ASN A 179 16.41 10.64 31.40
CA ASN A 179 16.83 12.03 31.45
C ASN A 179 18.21 12.06 32.12
N LYS A 180 19.26 12.20 31.33
CA LYS A 180 20.65 12.32 31.80
C LYS A 180 20.96 13.68 32.47
N ASN A 181 19.96 14.37 33.01
CA ASN A 181 20.06 15.74 33.55
C ASN A 181 19.28 15.94 34.84
N SER A 182 19.34 14.98 35.77
CA SER A 182 19.11 15.30 37.19
C SER A 182 20.47 15.36 37.85
N PRO A 183 21.02 16.56 38.13
CA PRO A 183 22.12 16.67 39.07
C PRO A 183 21.62 16.21 40.44
N GLU A 184 22.35 15.29 41.06
CA GLU A 184 22.20 14.99 42.48
C GLU A 184 22.40 16.28 43.28
N VAL A 185 21.34 16.75 43.97
CA VAL A 185 21.40 17.44 45.26
C VAL A 185 20.15 17.07 46.06
#